data_AF-A0A5C8RYL6-F1
#
_entry.id   AF-A0A5C8RYL6-F1
#
_cell.length_a   1.000
_cell.length_b   1.000
_cell.length_c   1.000
_cell.angle_alpha   90.00
_cell.angle_beta   90.00
_cell.angle_gamma   90.00
#
_symmetry.space_group_name_H-M   'P 1'
#
loop_
_entity.id
_entity.type
_entity.pdbx_description
1 polymer ?
#
loop_
_entity_poly.entity_id
_entity_poly.type
_entity_poly.pdbx_seq_one_letter_code
_entity_poly.pdbx_strand_id
1 'polypeptide(L)'
;MSLDGSPRALIGPLDRERSGPLIAAMDDCNARFGRGSVVSARAGLETKRTWSTKFEMRTPRYTTQISELPVATAQERLYNLS
;
A
#
# COMPACT_ATOMS: atom_id res chain seq x y z
N MET A 1 -2.82 11.49 -11.99
CA MET A 1 -1.76 10.48 -12.21
C MET A 1 -2.08 9.79 -13.53
N SER A 2 -1.22 9.92 -14.54
CA SER A 2 -1.46 9.33 -15.86
C SER A 2 -1.33 7.80 -15.78
N LEU A 3 -2.24 7.09 -16.45
CA LEU A 3 -2.38 5.62 -16.35
C LEU A 3 -1.32 4.87 -17.18
N ASP A 4 -0.53 5.58 -17.97
CA ASP A 4 0.41 5.04 -18.95
C ASP A 4 1.53 4.19 -18.34
N GLY A 5 2.00 4.54 -17.14
CA GLY A 5 3.10 3.85 -16.44
C GLY A 5 2.69 2.85 -15.36
N SER A 6 1.40 2.61 -15.15
CA SER A 6 0.92 1.79 -14.01
C SER A 6 0.83 0.29 -14.36
N PRO A 7 1.19 -0.64 -13.44
CA PRO A 7 1.22 -2.09 -13.69
C PRO A 7 -0.10 -2.66 -14.23
N ARG A 8 -0.04 -3.52 -15.27
CA ARG A 8 -1.21 -4.19 -15.87
C ARG A 8 -1.63 -5.43 -15.06
N ALA A 9 -2.93 -5.71 -15.06
CA ALA A 9 -3.43 -6.93 -14.44
C ALA A 9 -2.92 -8.17 -15.17
N LEU A 10 -2.43 -9.13 -14.40
CA LEU A 10 -1.89 -10.40 -14.91
C LEU A 10 -3.00 -11.40 -15.25
N ILE A 11 -4.16 -11.34 -14.58
CA ILE A 11 -5.31 -12.22 -14.80
C ILE A 11 -6.61 -11.41 -14.70
N GLY A 12 -7.47 -11.53 -15.71
CA GLY A 12 -8.80 -10.91 -15.78
C GLY A 12 -8.80 -9.42 -16.16
N PRO A 13 -9.98 -8.87 -16.53
CA PRO A 13 -10.11 -7.45 -16.83
C PRO A 13 -10.06 -6.62 -15.53
N LEU A 14 -9.08 -5.72 -15.45
CA LEU A 14 -9.04 -4.67 -14.42
C LEU A 14 -9.50 -3.36 -15.05
N ASP A 15 -10.73 -2.95 -14.74
CA ASP A 15 -11.29 -1.65 -15.15
C ASP A 15 -10.67 -0.53 -14.31
N ARG A 16 -9.55 0.03 -14.79
CA ARG A 16 -8.77 1.03 -14.05
C ARG A 16 -9.41 2.40 -14.01
N GLU A 17 -10.10 2.78 -15.08
CA GLU A 17 -10.77 4.08 -15.14
C GLU A 17 -11.85 4.17 -14.08
N ARG A 18 -12.56 3.05 -13.85
CA ARG A 18 -13.55 2.97 -12.78
C ARG A 18 -12.95 2.70 -11.40
N SER A 19 -11.87 1.92 -11.31
CA SER A 19 -11.31 1.56 -9.99
C SER A 19 -10.62 2.73 -9.29
N GLY A 20 -9.98 3.64 -10.02
CA GLY A 20 -9.23 4.76 -9.44
C GLY A 20 -10.10 5.66 -8.54
N PRO A 21 -11.19 6.25 -9.07
CA PRO A 21 -12.11 7.08 -8.28
C PRO A 21 -12.76 6.33 -7.11
N LEU A 22 -13.08 5.05 -7.29
CA LEU A 22 -13.65 4.22 -6.23
C LEU A 22 -12.68 4.04 -5.06
N ILE A 23 -11.43 3.67 -5.36
CA ILE A 23 -10.40 3.45 -4.32
C ILE A 23 -10.12 4.75 -3.58
N ALA A 24 -10.00 5.88 -4.30
CA ALA A 24 -9.81 7.19 -3.69
C ALA A 24 -10.97 7.55 -2.73
N ALA A 25 -12.22 7.34 -3.15
CA ALA A 25 -13.37 7.59 -2.28
C ALA A 25 -13.39 6.69 -1.03
N MET A 26 -13.00 5.41 -1.17
CA MET A 26 -12.87 4.50 -0.02
C MET A 26 -11.76 4.94 0.94
N ASP A 27 -10.63 5.42 0.42
CA ASP A 27 -9.52 5.94 1.23
C ASP A 27 -9.93 7.22 1.98
N ASP A 28 -10.64 8.14 1.33
CA ASP A 28 -11.17 9.36 1.97
C ASP A 28 -12.15 9.01 3.11
N CYS A 29 -13.04 8.04 2.88
CA CYS A 29 -13.95 7.56 3.93
C CYS A 29 -13.16 6.96 5.10
N ASN A 30 -12.16 6.13 4.81
CA ASN A 30 -11.32 5.50 5.83
C ASN A 30 -10.42 6.49 6.59
N ALA A 31 -9.98 7.57 5.95
CA ALA A 31 -9.25 8.65 6.60
C ALA A 31 -10.15 9.45 7.56
N ARG A 32 -11.41 9.70 7.16
CA ARG A 32 -12.38 10.48 7.96
C ARG A 32 -12.99 9.70 9.12
N PHE A 33 -13.37 8.44 8.90
CA PHE A 33 -14.14 7.64 9.86
C PHE A 33 -13.31 6.57 10.57
N GLY A 34 -12.01 6.49 10.27
CA GLY A 34 -11.09 5.52 10.84
C GLY A 34 -10.87 4.31 9.93
N ARG A 35 -9.74 3.63 10.17
CA ARG A 35 -9.25 2.54 9.33
C ARG A 35 -10.27 1.40 9.24
N GLY A 36 -10.68 1.06 8.02
CA GLY A 36 -11.60 -0.04 7.76
C GLY A 36 -13.08 0.30 7.99
N SER A 37 -13.42 1.59 8.06
CA SER A 37 -14.81 2.06 8.05
C SER A 37 -15.57 1.65 6.78
N VAL A 38 -14.89 1.58 5.63
CA VAL A 38 -15.44 1.12 4.35
C VAL A 38 -14.54 0.03 3.80
N VAL A 39 -15.15 -1.11 3.46
CA VAL A 39 -14.47 -2.29 2.93
C VAL A 39 -15.27 -2.89 1.77
N SER A 40 -14.58 -3.55 0.85
CA SER A 40 -15.24 -4.26 -0.25
C SER A 40 -16.08 -5.40 0.29
N ALA A 41 -17.35 -5.51 -0.13
CA ALA A 41 -18.23 -6.61 0.29
C ALA A 41 -17.64 -8.00 -0.03
N ARG A 42 -16.89 -8.10 -1.13
CA ARG A 42 -16.18 -9.33 -1.54
C ARG A 42 -15.07 -9.75 -0.55
N ALA A 43 -14.58 -8.85 0.29
CA ALA A 43 -13.59 -9.15 1.33
C ALA A 43 -14.21 -9.89 2.54
N GLY A 44 -15.53 -10.09 2.55
CA GLY A 44 -16.28 -10.69 3.66
C GLY A 44 -16.76 -9.62 4.63
N LEU A 45 -18.08 -9.48 4.76
CA LEU A 45 -18.71 -8.54 5.70
C LEU A 45 -19.05 -9.30 6.98
N GLU A 46 -18.14 -9.32 7.96
CA GLU A 46 -18.44 -9.91 9.27
C GLU A 46 -19.00 -8.81 10.20
N THR A 47 -20.29 -8.91 10.52
CA THR A 47 -21.04 -7.92 11.33
C THR A 47 -20.42 -7.65 12.70
N LYS A 48 -19.70 -8.62 13.26
CA LYS A 48 -19.04 -8.51 14.56
C LYS A 48 -17.79 -9.38 14.57
N ARG A 49 -16.62 -8.78 14.31
CA ARG A 49 -15.35 -9.49 14.50
C ARG A 49 -15.12 -9.75 15.99
N THR A 50 -15.21 -11.01 16.41
CA THR A 50 -14.87 -11.43 17.79
C THR A 50 -13.36 -11.29 18.06
N TRP A 51 -12.54 -11.35 17.01
CA TRP A 51 -11.10 -11.16 17.06
C TRP A 51 -10.65 -10.36 15.84
N SER A 52 -9.68 -9.48 16.00
CA SER A 52 -9.09 -8.72 14.89
C SER A 52 -7.57 -8.76 14.99
N THR A 53 -6.92 -9.06 13.86
CA THR A 53 -5.46 -8.99 13.77
C THR A 53 -4.98 -7.55 13.98
N LYS A 54 -4.08 -7.37 14.95
CA LYS A 54 -3.53 -6.08 15.35
C LYS A 54 -2.26 -5.76 14.55
N PHE A 55 -2.41 -5.00 13.46
CA PHE A 55 -1.30 -4.56 12.61
C PHE A 55 -0.67 -3.25 13.11
N GLU A 56 -0.11 -3.24 14.32
CA GLU A 56 0.62 -2.07 14.86
C GLU A 56 2.13 -2.11 14.57
N MET A 57 2.70 -3.31 14.44
CA MET A 57 4.12 -3.51 14.09
C MET A 57 4.34 -3.41 12.58
N ARG A 58 4.02 -2.25 12.00
CA ARG A 58 4.14 -2.04 10.56
C ARG A 58 5.58 -1.69 10.20
N THR A 59 6.21 -2.50 9.35
CA THR A 59 7.51 -2.19 8.74
C THR A 59 7.39 -0.98 7.81
N PRO A 60 8.50 -0.28 7.50
CA PRO A 60 8.45 0.81 6.53
C PRO A 60 7.92 0.35 5.17
N ARG A 61 7.25 1.25 4.49
CA ARG A 61 6.45 1.09 3.27
C ARG A 61 7.34 1.13 2.04
N TYR A 62 8.32 0.24 1.98
CA TYR A 62 9.30 0.19 0.89
C TYR A 62 8.67 0.11 -0.52
N THR A 63 7.45 -0.42 -0.64
CA THR A 63 6.76 -0.59 -1.94
C THR A 63 5.79 0.52 -2.30
N THR A 64 5.39 1.36 -1.34
CA THR A 64 4.32 2.35 -1.54
C THR A 64 4.73 3.77 -1.19
N GLN A 65 5.87 3.97 -0.54
CA GLN A 65 6.35 5.29 -0.15
C GLN A 65 7.87 5.39 -0.33
N ILE A 66 8.30 6.15 -1.35
CA ILE A 66 9.71 6.31 -1.72
C ILE A 66 10.53 6.91 -0.57
N SER A 67 9.95 7.83 0.20
CA SER A 67 10.63 8.47 1.34
C SER A 67 10.98 7.51 2.47
N GLU A 68 10.42 6.30 2.48
CA GLU A 68 10.69 5.27 3.48
C GLU A 68 11.75 4.26 3.02
N LEU A 69 12.33 4.42 1.82
CA LEU A 69 13.42 3.57 1.34
C LEU A 69 14.74 3.86 2.08
N PRO A 70 15.52 2.83 2.42
CA PRO A 70 16.84 3.03 3.00
C PRO A 70 17.78 3.70 1.98
N VAL A 71 18.52 4.71 2.44
CA VAL A 71 19.53 5.40 1.62
C VAL A 71 20.84 4.63 1.71
N ALA A 72 21.34 4.16 0.56
CA ALA A 72 22.65 3.52 0.49
C ALA A 72 23.76 4.59 0.44
N THR A 73 24.77 4.45 1.31
CA THR A 73 25.99 5.26 1.28
C THR A 73 27.16 4.40 0.80
N ALA A 74 27.98 4.92 -0.11
CA ALA A 74 29.23 4.25 -0.47
C ALA A 74 30.26 4.44 0.65
N GLN A 75 30.90 3.35 1.10
CA GLN A 75 32.09 3.42 1.94
C GLN A 75 33.32 3.15 1.07
N GLU A 76 34.25 4.09 1.07
CA GLU A 76 35.60 3.87 0.55
C GLU A 76 36.38 3.06 1.58
N ARG A 77 36.70 1.80 1.24
CA ARG A 77 37.63 0.98 2.02
C ARG A 77 39.05 1.34 1.57
N LEU A 78 39.75 2.11 2.38
CA LEU A 78 41.20 2.21 2.26
C LEU A 78 41.81 0.87 2.70
N TYR A 79 42.23 0.08 1.72
CA TYR A 79 43.11 -1.06 1.97
C TYR A 79 44.50 -0.51 2.25
N ASN A 80 44.90 -0.49 3.53
CA ASN A 80 46.31 -0.40 3.87
C ASN A 80 46.99 -1.71 3.44
N LEU A 81 47.69 -1.66 2.31
CA LEU A 81 48.74 -2.63 2.01
C LEU A 81 49.88 -2.38 3.00
N SER A 82 50.06 -3.32 3.94
CA SER A 82 51.30 -3.50 4.69
C SER A 82 51.93 -4.83 4.28
#